data_AF-A0AAV8RSZ8-F1
#
_entry.id   AF-A0AAV8RSZ8-F1
#
_cell.length_a   1.000
_cell.length_b   1.000
_cell.length_c   1.000
_cell.angle_alpha   90.00
_cell.angle_beta   90.00
_cell.angle_gamma   90.00
#
_symmetry.space_group_name_H-M   'P 1'
#
loop_
_entity.id
_entity.type
_entity.pdbx_description
1 polymer ?
#
loop_
_entity_poly.entity_id
_entity_poly.type
_entity_poly.pdbx_seq_one_letter_code
_entity_poly.pdbx_strand_id
1 'polypeptide(L)'
;MVSANQEMVVYCFDTLIAHYNSEQAPPPGFEEGQHPLFVTWKKAVNGAEPRLRGCIGTLEARCIVNGFRDYALTSALRDRRFPPIQAKELPYLECTVSILTDYEPALNYLDWEIGKHGLIIEFTDPDYNTRRSATYLPEVAAHEGWTKTEAIDSLMRKAGFNGAISESLRNRLRTTRYQSTLYTMHYRDYVSYVKMTRGEDKSVQGSSSNSIANGVLSIISGGAASPFLNTKDDDDLLVIRWMEEGLYESC
;
A
#
# COMPACT_ATOMS: atom_id res chain seq x y z
N MET A 1 1.56 1.60 21.76
CA MET A 1 1.64 2.20 20.40
C MET A 1 1.40 1.08 19.41
N VAL A 2 0.40 1.21 18.54
CA VAL A 2 0.11 0.19 17.53
C VAL A 2 1.23 0.20 16.49
N SER A 3 1.77 -0.96 16.17
CA SER A 3 2.84 -1.13 15.17
C SER A 3 2.49 -2.27 14.23
N ALA A 4 2.97 -2.17 12.99
CA ALA A 4 2.85 -3.22 11.99
C ALA A 4 3.43 -4.54 12.51
N ASN A 5 2.66 -5.61 12.40
CA ASN A 5 3.01 -6.90 12.97
C ASN A 5 2.54 -8.07 12.10
N GLN A 6 2.93 -9.26 12.53
CA GLN A 6 2.66 -10.51 11.85
C GLN A 6 1.17 -10.77 11.59
N GLU A 7 0.32 -10.53 12.60
CA GLU A 7 -1.13 -10.78 12.51
C GLU A 7 -1.82 -9.90 11.47
N MET A 8 -1.35 -8.66 11.31
CA MET A 8 -1.87 -7.74 10.29
C MET A 8 -1.59 -8.22 8.87
N VAL A 9 -0.39 -8.77 8.61
CA VAL A 9 -0.05 -9.33 7.29
C VAL A 9 -0.81 -10.63 7.04
N VAL A 10 -0.91 -11.49 8.06
CA VAL A 10 -1.72 -12.72 7.99
C VAL A 10 -3.16 -12.39 7.63
N TYR A 11 -3.73 -11.34 8.23
CA TYR A 11 -5.08 -10.89 7.93
C TYR A 11 -5.26 -10.38 6.49
N CYS A 12 -4.24 -9.73 5.91
CA CYS A 12 -4.27 -9.32 4.51
C CYS A 12 -4.31 -10.53 3.57
N PHE A 13 -3.48 -11.56 3.83
CA PHE A 13 -3.52 -12.81 3.07
C PHE A 13 -4.84 -13.56 3.25
N ASP A 14 -5.31 -13.71 4.50
CA ASP A 14 -6.60 -14.29 4.83
C ASP A 14 -7.74 -13.64 4.04
N THR A 15 -7.73 -12.30 3.97
CA THR A 15 -8.74 -11.52 3.24
C THR A 15 -8.69 -11.80 1.73
N LEU A 16 -7.50 -11.83 1.14
CA LEU A 16 -7.33 -12.10 -0.28
C LEU A 16 -7.71 -13.54 -0.66
N ILE A 17 -7.37 -14.52 0.18
CA ILE A 17 -7.72 -15.93 -0.04
C ILE A 17 -9.23 -16.15 0.12
N ALA A 18 -9.83 -15.58 1.16
CA ALA A 18 -11.27 -15.63 1.38
C ALA A 18 -12.03 -15.05 0.18
N HIS A 19 -11.53 -13.97 -0.42
CA HIS A 19 -12.08 -13.42 -1.66
C HIS A 19 -12.10 -14.46 -2.81
N TYR A 20 -11.00 -15.17 -3.07
CA TYR A 20 -10.97 -16.19 -4.12
C TYR A 20 -11.83 -17.41 -3.82
N ASN A 21 -11.96 -17.78 -2.54
CA ASN A 21 -12.81 -18.88 -2.10
C ASN A 21 -14.29 -18.49 -1.98
N SER A 22 -14.64 -17.21 -2.18
CA SER A 22 -15.98 -16.67 -1.90
C SER A 22 -16.45 -16.91 -0.46
N GLU A 23 -15.52 -16.83 0.48
CA GLU A 23 -15.71 -17.03 1.92
C GLU A 23 -15.53 -15.72 2.70
N GLN A 24 -15.87 -15.75 3.99
CA GLN A 24 -15.54 -14.66 4.91
C GLN A 24 -14.15 -14.89 5.52
N ALA A 25 -13.34 -13.83 5.56
CA ALA A 25 -12.04 -13.87 6.22
C ALA A 25 -12.22 -14.16 7.73
N PRO A 26 -11.33 -14.95 8.35
CA PRO A 26 -11.29 -15.11 9.81
C PRO A 26 -11.24 -13.76 10.54
N PRO A 27 -11.70 -13.70 11.81
CA PRO A 27 -11.52 -12.51 12.63
C PRO A 27 -10.03 -12.11 12.72
N PRO A 28 -9.72 -10.81 12.78
CA PRO A 28 -8.34 -10.33 12.90
C PRO A 28 -7.72 -10.77 14.24
N GLY A 29 -6.45 -11.13 14.21
CA GLY A 29 -5.66 -11.52 15.41
C GLY A 29 -5.03 -10.35 16.15
N PHE A 30 -5.47 -9.11 15.92
CA PHE A 30 -4.87 -7.89 16.48
C PHE A 30 -5.95 -6.92 16.99
N GLU A 31 -5.56 -6.04 17.92
CA GLU A 31 -6.45 -5.05 18.53
C GLU A 31 -6.90 -3.98 17.52
N GLU A 32 -8.05 -3.35 17.79
CA GLU A 32 -8.50 -2.19 17.03
C GLU A 32 -7.62 -0.96 17.29
N GLY A 33 -7.65 -0.02 16.35
CA GLY A 33 -6.91 1.23 16.41
C GLY A 33 -7.24 2.10 15.20
N GLN A 34 -6.90 3.39 15.26
CA GLN A 34 -7.07 4.30 14.13
C GLN A 34 -5.73 4.84 13.68
N HIS A 35 -5.30 4.41 12.50
CA HIS A 35 -4.02 4.81 11.93
C HIS A 35 -4.10 4.93 10.41
N PRO A 36 -3.32 5.84 9.81
CA PRO A 36 -3.03 5.79 8.39
C PRO A 36 -2.20 4.54 8.10
N LEU A 37 -2.53 3.86 7.00
CA LEU A 37 -1.96 2.55 6.70
C LEU A 37 -1.88 2.28 5.21
N PHE A 38 -0.97 1.41 4.82
CA PHE A 38 -0.80 0.95 3.44
C PHE A 38 -0.65 -0.57 3.40
N VAL A 39 -1.17 -1.18 2.33
CA VAL A 39 -0.93 -2.58 1.98
C VAL A 39 -0.22 -2.61 0.64
N THR A 40 0.94 -3.26 0.63
CA THR A 40 1.78 -3.45 -0.56
C THR A 40 1.90 -4.93 -0.87
N TRP A 41 1.61 -5.29 -2.10
CA TRP A 41 1.87 -6.61 -2.68
C TRP A 41 3.10 -6.52 -3.58
N LYS A 42 4.05 -7.43 -3.38
CA LYS A 42 5.14 -7.69 -4.32
C LYS A 42 5.05 -9.12 -4.81
N LYS A 43 5.62 -9.38 -5.98
CA LYS A 43 5.69 -10.72 -6.58
C LYS A 43 7.14 -11.08 -6.87
N ALA A 44 7.56 -12.22 -6.34
CA ALA A 44 8.85 -12.81 -6.63
C ALA A 44 9.00 -13.08 -8.13
N VAL A 45 10.18 -12.76 -8.67
CA VAL A 45 10.57 -13.07 -10.04
C VAL A 45 11.85 -13.91 -9.96
N ASN A 46 11.92 -15.00 -10.73
CA ASN A 46 13.02 -15.95 -10.62
C ASN A 46 14.39 -15.27 -10.75
N GLY A 47 15.19 -15.34 -9.68
CA GLY A 47 16.55 -14.80 -9.65
C GLY A 47 16.66 -13.28 -9.53
N ALA A 48 15.56 -12.57 -9.24
CA ALA A 48 15.53 -11.12 -9.09
C ALA A 48 14.75 -10.69 -7.84
N GLU A 49 14.93 -9.43 -7.45
CA GLU A 49 14.18 -8.81 -6.36
C GLU A 49 12.65 -8.82 -6.63
N PRO A 50 11.81 -9.01 -5.60
CA PRO A 50 10.35 -8.97 -5.76
C PRO A 50 9.88 -7.65 -6.36
N ARG A 51 9.07 -7.74 -7.43
CA ARG A 51 8.52 -6.57 -8.12
C ARG A 51 7.19 -6.13 -7.53
N LEU A 52 6.96 -4.82 -7.48
CA LEU A 52 5.66 -4.26 -7.06
C LEU A 52 4.51 -4.85 -7.90
N ARG A 53 3.46 -5.29 -7.21
CA ARG A 53 2.29 -5.95 -7.79
C ARG A 53 0.97 -5.25 -7.45
N GLY A 54 1.00 -4.36 -6.46
CA GLY A 54 -0.07 -3.46 -6.05
C GLY A 54 0.30 -2.75 -4.76
N CYS A 55 -0.09 -1.49 -4.57
CA CYS A 55 0.09 -0.77 -3.31
C CYS A 55 -0.99 0.29 -3.17
N ILE A 56 -1.83 0.17 -2.15
CA ILE A 56 -2.89 1.14 -1.85
C ILE A 56 -2.99 1.30 -0.33
N GLY A 57 -3.30 2.52 0.11
CA GLY A 57 -3.49 2.86 1.50
C GLY A 57 -4.10 4.25 1.63
N THR A 58 -3.93 4.84 2.81
CA THR A 58 -4.44 6.18 3.11
C THR A 58 -3.55 6.87 4.13
N LEU A 59 -3.49 8.19 4.00
CA LEU A 59 -2.83 9.09 4.95
C LEU A 59 -3.77 9.56 6.06
N GLU A 60 -5.07 9.32 5.93
CA GLU A 60 -6.05 9.62 6.96
C GLU A 60 -6.18 8.44 7.92
N ALA A 61 -6.36 8.74 9.21
CA ALA A 61 -6.52 7.70 10.20
C ALA A 61 -7.80 6.90 9.93
N ARG A 62 -7.68 5.58 9.71
CA ARG A 62 -8.82 4.67 9.58
C ARG A 62 -8.73 3.55 10.59
N CYS A 63 -9.88 2.96 10.91
CA CYS A 63 -9.92 1.73 11.70
C CYS A 63 -9.06 0.67 11.01
N ILE A 64 -7.99 0.21 11.67
CA ILE A 64 -6.97 -0.64 11.05
C ILE A 64 -7.53 -1.99 10.60
N VAL A 65 -8.54 -2.54 11.29
CA VAL A 65 -9.20 -3.79 10.88
C VAL A 65 -9.90 -3.62 9.54
N ASN A 66 -10.72 -2.58 9.40
CA ASN A 66 -11.44 -2.30 8.15
C ASN A 66 -10.46 -1.87 7.05
N GLY A 67 -9.51 -1.00 7.39
CA GLY A 67 -8.51 -0.52 6.45
C GLY A 67 -7.65 -1.64 5.89
N PHE A 68 -7.11 -2.55 6.71
CA PHE A 68 -6.35 -3.68 6.18
C PHE A 68 -7.19 -4.62 5.32
N ARG A 69 -8.46 -4.87 5.67
CA ARG A 69 -9.36 -5.65 4.82
C ARG A 69 -9.57 -4.98 3.46
N ASP A 70 -9.97 -3.71 3.46
CA ASP A 70 -10.33 -2.97 2.25
C ASP A 70 -9.11 -2.72 1.36
N TYR A 71 -7.99 -2.31 1.95
CA TYR A 71 -6.76 -2.01 1.22
C TYR A 71 -6.01 -3.25 0.79
N ALA A 72 -6.13 -4.40 1.47
CA ALA A 72 -5.62 -5.68 0.94
C ALA A 72 -6.27 -6.05 -0.38
N LEU A 73 -7.61 -5.98 -0.46
CA LEU A 73 -8.35 -6.27 -1.70
C LEU A 73 -8.16 -5.19 -2.76
N THR A 74 -8.19 -3.92 -2.35
CA THR A 74 -8.07 -2.80 -3.31
C THR A 74 -6.69 -2.79 -3.96
N SER A 75 -5.62 -2.97 -3.19
CA SER A 75 -4.26 -3.07 -3.73
C SER A 75 -4.04 -4.32 -4.57
N ALA A 76 -4.66 -5.46 -4.23
CA ALA A 76 -4.52 -6.69 -5.00
C ALA A 76 -5.35 -6.71 -6.30
N LEU A 77 -6.54 -6.11 -6.30
CA LEU A 77 -7.56 -6.37 -7.32
C LEU A 77 -8.01 -5.11 -8.09
N ARG A 78 -7.77 -3.91 -7.55
CA ARG A 78 -8.32 -2.65 -8.08
C ARG A 78 -7.27 -1.57 -8.29
N ASP A 79 -6.00 -1.86 -8.05
CA ASP A 79 -4.90 -0.98 -8.39
C ASP A 79 -4.77 -0.89 -9.92
N ARG A 80 -5.25 0.22 -10.50
CA ARG A 80 -5.39 0.40 -11.96
C ARG A 80 -4.09 0.28 -12.75
N ARG A 81 -2.95 0.36 -12.06
CA ARG A 81 -1.61 0.23 -12.63
C ARG A 81 -1.27 -1.21 -13.01
N PHE A 82 -1.94 -2.18 -12.37
CA PHE A 82 -1.70 -3.59 -12.55
C PHE A 82 -2.99 -4.34 -12.89
N PRO A 83 -2.91 -5.44 -13.67
CA PRO A 83 -4.05 -6.34 -13.77
C PRO A 83 -4.36 -6.94 -12.38
N PRO A 84 -5.62 -7.30 -12.07
CA PRO A 84 -5.94 -7.95 -10.79
C PRO A 84 -5.04 -9.17 -10.53
N ILE A 85 -4.55 -9.33 -9.30
CA ILE A 85 -3.80 -10.52 -8.89
C ILE A 85 -4.68 -11.75 -9.13
N GLN A 86 -4.09 -12.83 -9.66
CA GLN A 86 -4.77 -14.11 -9.83
C GLN A 86 -4.42 -15.06 -8.69
N ALA A 87 -5.33 -15.97 -8.31
CA ALA A 87 -5.09 -16.98 -7.27
C ALA A 87 -3.79 -17.79 -7.49
N LYS A 88 -3.46 -18.12 -8.74
CA LYS A 88 -2.21 -18.82 -9.10
C LYS A 88 -0.93 -18.03 -8.80
N GLU A 89 -1.03 -16.72 -8.59
CA GLU A 89 0.10 -15.86 -8.23
C GLU A 89 0.42 -15.92 -6.73
N LEU A 90 -0.53 -16.35 -5.88
CA LEU A 90 -0.39 -16.36 -4.42
C LEU A 90 0.94 -16.97 -3.94
N PRO A 91 1.40 -18.14 -4.44
CA PRO A 91 2.66 -18.75 -3.98
C PRO A 91 3.91 -17.88 -4.17
N TYR A 92 3.83 -16.86 -5.02
CA TYR A 92 4.93 -15.97 -5.36
C TYR A 92 4.77 -14.59 -4.72
N LEU A 93 3.73 -14.36 -3.93
CA LEU A 93 3.48 -13.05 -3.33
C LEU A 93 4.24 -12.84 -2.03
N GLU A 94 4.57 -11.58 -1.82
CA GLU A 94 5.00 -10.99 -0.57
C GLU A 94 4.01 -9.86 -0.24
N CYS A 95 3.58 -9.81 1.02
CA CYS A 95 2.72 -8.74 1.51
C CYS A 95 3.48 -7.93 2.56
N THR A 96 3.43 -6.61 2.42
CA THR A 96 3.93 -5.66 3.41
C THR A 96 2.77 -4.80 3.90
N VAL A 97 2.60 -4.74 5.22
CA VAL A 97 1.71 -3.77 5.87
C VAL A 97 2.54 -2.66 6.47
N SER A 98 2.08 -1.42 6.31
CA SER A 98 2.68 -0.23 6.90
C SER A 98 1.66 0.50 7.77
N ILE A 99 2.08 0.93 8.95
CA ILE A 99 1.32 1.81 9.85
C ILE A 99 2.14 3.07 10.07
N LEU A 100 1.55 4.22 9.78
CA LEU A 100 2.19 5.53 9.95
C LEU A 100 1.88 6.07 11.35
N THR A 101 2.91 6.53 12.04
CA THR A 101 2.89 6.97 13.43
C THR A 101 3.70 8.26 13.63
N ASP A 102 3.63 8.81 14.84
CA ASP A 102 4.54 9.89 15.29
C ASP A 102 4.52 11.14 14.41
N TYR A 103 3.31 11.62 14.09
CA TYR A 103 3.11 12.85 13.33
C TYR A 103 3.49 14.07 14.18
N GLU A 104 4.49 14.81 13.72
CA GLU A 104 5.03 15.98 14.40
C GLU A 104 5.19 17.16 13.42
N PRO A 105 4.83 18.40 13.81
CA PRO A 105 5.20 19.57 13.03
C PRO A 105 6.72 19.72 13.05
N ALA A 106 7.31 19.86 11.86
CA ALA A 106 8.73 20.14 11.72
C ALA A 106 9.01 21.64 11.96
N LEU A 107 10.16 21.96 12.55
CA LEU A 107 10.58 23.34 12.83
C LEU A 107 10.81 24.17 11.56
N ASN A 108 11.25 23.51 10.49
CA ASN A 108 11.43 24.06 9.15
C ASN A 108 11.41 22.92 8.13
N TYR A 109 11.48 23.25 6.84
CA TYR A 109 11.39 22.27 5.75
C TYR A 109 12.55 21.24 5.71
N LEU A 110 13.62 21.46 6.48
CA LEU A 110 14.77 20.54 6.59
C LEU A 110 14.81 19.76 7.92
N ASP A 111 13.85 20.00 8.83
CA ASP A 111 13.79 19.36 10.16
C ASP A 111 13.17 17.96 10.10
N TRP A 112 13.86 17.06 9.41
CA TRP A 112 13.52 15.64 9.27
C TRP A 112 14.78 14.82 8.98
N GLU A 113 14.66 13.52 8.74
CA GLU A 113 15.81 12.62 8.56
C GLU A 113 15.52 11.64 7.42
N ILE A 114 16.44 11.58 6.44
CA ILE A 114 16.29 10.74 5.25
C ILE A 114 16.32 9.27 5.66
N GLY A 115 15.39 8.47 5.13
CA GLY A 115 15.26 7.04 5.45
C GLY A 115 14.55 6.75 6.77
N LYS A 116 14.24 7.78 7.56
CA LYS A 116 13.53 7.65 8.85
C LYS A 116 12.16 8.33 8.84
N HIS A 117 12.10 9.56 8.33
CA HIS A 117 10.89 10.37 8.37
C HIS A 117 10.21 10.43 7.00
N GLY A 118 8.91 10.15 6.99
CA GLY A 118 8.01 10.58 5.93
C GLY A 118 7.64 12.05 6.12
N LEU A 119 7.17 12.68 5.06
CA LEU A 119 6.88 14.12 5.02
C LEU A 119 5.51 14.38 4.45
N ILE A 120 4.79 15.32 5.04
CA ILE A 120 3.66 16.01 4.41
C ILE A 120 4.06 17.48 4.32
N ILE A 121 3.96 18.07 3.12
CA ILE A 121 4.11 19.51 2.93
C ILE A 121 2.77 20.12 2.57
N GLU A 122 2.51 21.32 3.08
CA GLU A 122 1.35 22.11 2.73
C GLU A 122 1.76 23.56 2.52
N PHE A 123 1.25 24.19 1.47
CA PHE A 123 1.51 25.59 1.16
C PHE A 123 0.44 26.18 0.26
N THR A 124 0.42 27.51 0.18
CA THR A 124 -0.43 28.23 -0.78
C THR A 124 0.42 28.66 -1.96
N ASP A 125 -0.02 28.26 -3.16
CA ASP A 125 0.55 28.70 -4.43
C ASP A 125 0.50 30.24 -4.52
N PRO A 126 1.63 30.94 -4.66
CA PRO A 126 1.65 32.39 -4.69
C PRO A 126 0.99 32.99 -5.95
N ASP A 127 0.98 32.26 -7.07
CA ASP A 127 0.49 32.77 -8.34
C ASP A 127 -1.02 32.57 -8.48
N TYR A 128 -1.52 31.43 -7.98
CA TYR A 128 -2.92 31.02 -8.13
C TYR A 128 -3.72 31.05 -6.82
N ASN A 129 -3.10 31.44 -5.70
CA ASN A 129 -3.69 31.46 -4.35
C ASN A 129 -4.42 30.15 -3.98
N THR A 130 -3.89 29.01 -4.46
CA THR A 130 -4.50 27.69 -4.29
C THR A 130 -3.70 26.90 -3.26
N ARG A 131 -4.38 26.24 -2.31
CA ARG A 131 -3.71 25.36 -1.35
C ARG A 131 -3.23 24.09 -2.05
N ARG A 132 -1.99 23.71 -1.76
CA ARG A 132 -1.33 22.51 -2.29
C ARG A 132 -0.83 21.66 -1.14
N SER A 133 -0.87 20.35 -1.35
CA SER A 133 -0.34 19.36 -0.40
C SER A 133 0.28 18.19 -1.15
N ALA A 134 1.32 17.60 -0.57
CA ALA A 134 1.90 16.36 -1.05
C ALA A 134 2.59 15.62 0.10
N THR A 135 2.77 14.31 -0.07
CA THR A 135 3.46 13.47 0.90
C THR A 135 4.51 12.58 0.25
N TYR A 136 5.51 12.18 1.04
CA TYR A 136 6.38 11.03 0.76
C TYR A 136 6.50 10.15 1.98
N LEU A 137 6.60 8.84 1.74
CA LEU A 137 6.92 7.85 2.75
C LEU A 137 8.42 7.91 3.13
N PRO A 138 8.82 7.41 4.32
CA PRO A 138 10.20 7.50 4.81
C PRO A 138 11.30 7.01 3.85
N GLU A 139 10.99 5.98 3.06
CA GLU A 139 11.93 5.31 2.16
C GLU A 139 12.23 6.08 0.88
N VAL A 140 11.33 6.99 0.44
CA VAL A 140 11.39 7.56 -0.91
C VAL A 140 12.66 8.36 -1.14
N ALA A 141 12.99 9.31 -0.27
CA ALA A 141 14.16 10.16 -0.45
C ALA A 141 15.48 9.36 -0.41
N ALA A 142 15.53 8.30 0.42
CA ALA A 142 16.70 7.44 0.52
C ALA A 142 16.88 6.57 -0.74
N HIS A 143 15.77 6.02 -1.27
CA HIS A 143 15.77 5.23 -2.49
C HIS A 143 16.25 6.03 -3.71
N GLU A 144 15.81 7.28 -3.82
CA GLU A 144 16.17 8.17 -4.93
C GLU A 144 17.56 8.81 -4.78
N GLY A 145 18.21 8.64 -3.61
CA GLY A 145 19.48 9.30 -3.31
C GLY A 145 19.38 10.82 -3.21
N TRP A 146 18.19 11.36 -2.93
CA TRP A 146 17.97 12.80 -2.83
C TRP A 146 18.49 13.37 -1.52
N THR A 147 19.02 14.59 -1.61
CA THR A 147 19.18 15.48 -0.47
C THR A 147 17.82 15.95 0.05
N LYS A 148 17.80 16.51 1.26
CA LYS A 148 16.56 17.01 1.86
C LYS A 148 15.89 18.09 1.01
N THR A 149 16.68 18.99 0.41
CA THR A 149 16.16 20.07 -0.43
C THR A 149 15.59 19.53 -1.74
N GLU A 150 16.25 18.57 -2.37
CA GLU A 150 15.75 17.92 -3.58
C GLU A 150 14.43 17.19 -3.32
N ALA A 151 14.31 16.49 -2.20
CA ALA A 151 13.06 15.82 -1.80
C ALA A 151 11.91 16.83 -1.57
N ILE A 152 12.20 17.98 -0.97
CA ILE A 152 11.20 19.05 -0.76
C ILE A 152 10.78 19.70 -2.09
N ASP A 153 11.74 19.99 -2.96
CA ASP A 153 11.44 20.55 -4.28
C ASP A 153 10.59 19.57 -5.10
N SER A 154 10.95 18.28 -5.06
CA SER A 154 10.21 17.19 -5.67
C SER A 154 8.77 17.07 -5.11
N LEU A 155 8.60 17.14 -3.79
CA LEU A 155 7.28 17.19 -3.15
C LEU A 155 6.44 18.37 -3.64
N MET A 156 7.04 19.55 -3.81
CA MET A 156 6.32 20.71 -4.32
C MET A 156 5.86 20.49 -5.77
N ARG A 157 6.71 19.90 -6.62
CA ARG A 157 6.32 19.49 -7.98
C ARG A 157 5.18 18.47 -7.95
N LYS A 158 5.27 17.47 -7.07
CA LYS A 158 4.23 16.46 -6.83
C LYS A 158 2.90 17.08 -6.39
N ALA A 159 2.93 18.16 -5.61
CA ALA A 159 1.75 18.94 -5.21
C ALA A 159 1.16 19.78 -6.38
N GLY A 160 1.72 19.66 -7.58
CA GLY A 160 1.31 20.36 -8.80
C GLY A 160 1.86 21.77 -8.93
N PHE A 161 2.87 22.16 -8.15
CA PHE A 161 3.50 23.48 -8.28
C PHE A 161 4.50 23.51 -9.43
N ASN A 162 4.21 24.34 -10.43
CA ASN A 162 5.03 24.45 -11.64
C ASN A 162 5.93 25.70 -11.68
N GLY A 163 5.77 26.62 -10.71
CA GLY A 163 6.54 27.87 -10.64
C GLY A 163 8.01 27.68 -10.23
N ALA A 164 8.70 28.81 -10.08
CA ALA A 164 10.06 28.83 -9.56
C ALA A 164 10.06 28.57 -8.04
N ILE A 165 10.89 27.62 -7.60
CA ILE A 165 11.01 27.27 -6.17
C ILE A 165 12.12 28.12 -5.55
N SER A 166 11.72 29.18 -4.84
CA SER A 166 12.64 30.05 -4.11
C SER A 166 12.80 29.60 -2.66
N GLU A 167 13.89 30.04 -2.03
CA GLU A 167 14.12 29.81 -0.59
C GLU A 167 13.02 30.42 0.29
N SER A 168 12.50 31.60 -0.10
CA SER A 168 11.37 32.23 0.59
C SER A 168 10.07 31.43 0.47
N LEU A 169 9.90 30.64 -0.59
CA LEU A 169 8.75 29.76 -0.74
C LEU A 169 8.93 28.48 0.09
N ARG A 170 10.13 27.88 0.12
CA ARG A 170 10.44 26.73 1.00
C ARG A 170 10.22 27.04 2.47
N ASN A 171 10.62 28.23 2.91
CA ASN A 171 10.42 28.69 4.29
C ASN A 171 8.95 28.94 4.66
N ARG A 172 8.04 29.00 3.68
CA ARG A 172 6.59 29.12 3.91
C ARG A 172 5.87 27.77 3.94
N LEU A 173 6.57 26.67 3.69
CA LEU A 173 5.99 25.34 3.78
C LEU A 173 5.60 25.04 5.24
N ARG A 174 4.38 24.57 5.45
CA ARG A 174 4.06 23.82 6.66
C ARG A 174 4.50 22.38 6.41
N THR A 175 5.49 21.93 7.16
CA THR A 175 6.03 20.58 7.05
C THR A 175 5.65 19.78 8.28
N THR A 176 5.06 18.62 8.07
CA THR A 176 4.80 17.61 9.09
C THR A 176 5.68 16.40 8.79
N ARG A 177 6.44 15.93 9.77
CA ARG A 177 7.19 14.68 9.67
C ARG A 177 6.45 13.57 10.40
N TYR A 178 6.62 12.34 9.94
CA TYR A 178 6.05 11.16 10.59
C TYR A 178 6.98 9.96 10.40
N GLN A 179 6.77 8.88 11.16
CA GLN A 179 7.48 7.61 10.99
C GLN A 179 6.51 6.53 10.51
N SER A 180 7.03 5.39 10.10
CA SER A 180 6.21 4.22 9.80
C SER A 180 6.84 2.95 10.34
N THR A 181 6.00 2.05 10.82
CA THR A 181 6.39 0.68 11.13
C THR A 181 5.94 -0.23 9.99
N LEU A 182 6.77 -1.20 9.60
CA LEU A 182 6.48 -2.14 8.53
C LEU A 182 6.64 -3.57 9.01
N TYR A 183 5.79 -4.46 8.49
CA TYR A 183 5.97 -5.90 8.61
C TYR A 183 5.74 -6.55 7.25
N THR A 184 6.65 -7.42 6.84
CA THR A 184 6.62 -8.10 5.55
C THR A 184 6.59 -9.61 5.75
N MET A 185 5.77 -10.32 4.95
CA MET A 185 5.69 -11.77 4.97
C MET A 185 5.51 -12.33 3.55
N HIS A 186 6.25 -13.39 3.22
CA HIS A 186 6.00 -14.15 2.00
C HIS A 186 4.84 -15.13 2.19
N TYR A 187 4.14 -15.46 1.10
CA TYR A 187 3.03 -16.41 1.14
C TYR A 187 3.41 -17.77 1.75
N ARG A 188 4.61 -18.28 1.49
CA ARG A 188 5.08 -19.55 2.09
C ARG A 188 5.14 -19.51 3.62
N ASP A 189 5.49 -18.34 4.17
CA ASP A 189 5.62 -18.14 5.62
C ASP A 189 4.22 -17.99 6.22
N TYR A 190 3.29 -17.34 5.52
CA TYR A 190 1.87 -17.31 5.85
C TYR A 190 1.25 -18.71 5.92
N VAL A 191 1.46 -19.55 4.89
CA VAL A 191 0.95 -20.93 4.87
C VAL A 191 1.49 -21.73 6.06
N SER A 192 2.80 -21.61 6.32
CA SER A 192 3.45 -22.27 7.45
C SER A 192 2.87 -21.80 8.79
N TYR A 193 2.63 -20.49 8.91
CA TYR A 193 2.03 -19.88 10.10
C TYR A 193 0.60 -20.38 10.35
N VAL A 194 -0.26 -20.36 9.33
CA VAL A 194 -1.66 -20.79 9.43
C VAL A 194 -1.74 -22.28 9.75
N LYS A 195 -0.92 -23.11 9.12
CA LYS A 195 -0.84 -24.54 9.43
C LYS A 195 -0.47 -24.81 10.89
N MET A 196 0.50 -24.06 11.43
CA MET A 196 0.96 -24.21 12.80
C MET A 196 -0.07 -23.74 13.84
N THR A 197 -0.78 -22.65 13.55
CA THR A 197 -1.66 -21.99 14.54
C THR A 197 -3.12 -22.41 14.45
N ARG A 198 -3.60 -22.79 13.26
CA ARG A 198 -5.01 -23.10 13.00
C ARG A 198 -5.25 -24.54 12.55
N GLY A 199 -4.19 -25.31 12.27
CA GLY A 199 -4.28 -26.72 11.90
C GLY A 199 -4.84 -27.01 10.49
N GLU A 200 -5.08 -25.98 9.68
CA GLU A 200 -5.67 -26.10 8.34
C GLU A 200 -4.72 -25.58 7.25
N ASP A 201 -4.75 -26.21 6.08
CA ASP A 201 -4.05 -25.74 4.87
C ASP A 201 -5.03 -24.92 4.02
N LYS A 202 -5.13 -23.60 4.28
CA LYS A 202 -6.00 -22.68 3.52
C LYS A 202 -5.38 -22.35 2.16
N SER A 203 -5.27 -23.36 1.30
CA SER A 203 -5.00 -23.18 -0.12
C SER A 203 -6.29 -22.80 -0.85
N VAL A 204 -6.18 -22.04 -1.95
CA VAL A 204 -7.34 -21.76 -2.80
C VAL A 204 -7.85 -23.08 -3.39
N GLN A 205 -9.15 -23.35 -3.25
CA GLN A 205 -9.73 -24.57 -3.82
C GLN A 205 -9.59 -24.54 -5.35
N GLY A 206 -8.63 -25.31 -5.89
CA GLY A 206 -8.41 -25.46 -7.33
C GLY A 206 -6.96 -25.39 -7.83
N SER A 207 -5.98 -25.02 -6.99
CA SER A 207 -4.55 -25.11 -7.38
C SER A 207 -3.96 -26.47 -7.01
N SER A 208 -4.44 -27.53 -7.65
CA SER A 208 -3.75 -28.82 -7.70
C SER A 208 -3.14 -29.01 -9.08
N SER A 209 -1.86 -29.36 -9.09
CA SER A 209 -1.12 -29.93 -10.21
C SER A 209 -1.96 -30.98 -10.94
N ASN A 210 -1.95 -30.93 -12.28
CA ASN A 210 -2.66 -31.84 -13.18
C ASN A 210 -2.65 -33.31 -12.71
N SER A 211 -3.84 -33.86 -12.42
CA SER A 211 -4.11 -35.28 -12.64
C SER A 211 -5.47 -35.43 -13.32
N ILE A 212 -5.47 -36.24 -14.36
CA ILE A 212 -6.54 -36.46 -15.33
C ILE A 212 -7.71 -37.18 -14.66
N ALA A 213 -8.92 -36.63 -14.75
CA ALA A 213 -10.16 -37.41 -14.75
C ALA A 213 -11.32 -36.63 -15.39
N ASN A 214 -11.93 -37.24 -16.41
CA ASN A 214 -13.14 -36.80 -17.11
C ASN A 214 -14.37 -36.79 -16.19
N GLY A 215 -15.30 -35.84 -16.38
CA GLY A 215 -16.66 -35.96 -15.84
C GLY A 215 -17.55 -34.72 -15.87
N VAL A 216 -18.25 -34.54 -16.99
CA VAL A 216 -19.65 -34.03 -17.16
C VAL A 216 -20.12 -32.73 -16.47
N LEU A 217 -20.62 -31.83 -17.34
CA LEU A 217 -21.51 -30.66 -17.19
C LEU A 217 -22.35 -30.50 -15.90
N SER A 218 -22.48 -29.24 -15.44
CA SER A 218 -23.79 -28.56 -15.41
C SER A 218 -23.67 -27.03 -15.35
N ILE A 219 -24.62 -26.38 -16.02
CA ILE A 219 -24.84 -24.94 -16.20
C ILE A 219 -25.63 -24.42 -14.99
N ILE A 220 -25.23 -23.30 -14.38
CA ILE A 220 -26.18 -22.39 -13.71
C ILE A 220 -25.78 -20.93 -13.98
N SER A 221 -26.73 -20.23 -14.58
CA SER A 221 -26.76 -18.81 -14.89
C SER A 221 -27.22 -17.94 -13.71
N GLY A 222 -26.68 -16.72 -13.62
CA GLY A 222 -27.41 -15.53 -13.19
C GLY A 222 -27.21 -15.06 -11.75
N GLY A 223 -26.88 -13.77 -11.59
CA GLY A 223 -26.88 -13.13 -10.26
C GLY A 223 -26.28 -11.72 -10.24
N ALA A 224 -27.09 -10.75 -10.66
CA ALA A 224 -27.00 -9.29 -10.50
C ALA A 224 -25.84 -8.67 -9.68
N ALA A 225 -25.10 -7.78 -10.35
CA ALA A 225 -24.35 -6.71 -9.72
C ALA A 225 -25.30 -5.73 -9.01
N SER A 226 -24.94 -5.32 -7.79
CA SER A 226 -25.55 -4.16 -7.12
C SER A 226 -24.47 -3.11 -6.83
N PRO A 227 -24.77 -1.81 -7.00
CA PRO A 227 -23.77 -0.75 -7.04
C PRO A 227 -23.75 0.04 -5.73
N PHE A 228 -22.61 0.21 -5.05
CA PHE A 228 -22.53 1.22 -4.00
C PHE A 228 -21.15 1.87 -3.89
N LEU A 229 -21.25 3.21 -3.79
CA LEU A 229 -20.29 4.22 -3.32
C LEU A 229 -19.16 4.64 -4.27
N ASN A 230 -19.55 5.58 -5.13
CA ASN A 230 -18.72 6.64 -5.66
C ASN A 230 -18.45 7.66 -4.54
N THR A 231 -17.23 7.70 -4.01
CA THR A 231 -16.71 8.84 -3.23
C THR A 231 -15.34 9.24 -3.77
N LYS A 232 -15.14 10.55 -3.90
CA LYS A 232 -13.93 11.23 -4.34
C LYS A 232 -12.73 10.80 -3.47
N ASP A 233 -11.88 9.92 -3.97
CA ASP A 233 -10.59 9.56 -3.36
C ASP A 233 -9.49 9.60 -4.44
N ASP A 234 -9.42 10.68 -5.22
CA ASP A 234 -8.37 10.87 -6.25
C ASP A 234 -7.03 11.33 -5.64
N ASP A 235 -6.99 11.75 -4.37
CA ASP A 235 -5.77 12.22 -3.70
C ASP A 235 -4.89 11.05 -3.18
N ASP A 236 -5.48 9.89 -2.86
CA ASP A 236 -4.73 8.70 -2.42
C ASP A 236 -3.94 8.02 -3.58
N LEU A 237 -4.35 8.24 -4.84
CA LEU A 237 -3.65 7.73 -6.02
C LEU A 237 -2.31 8.43 -6.28
N LEU A 238 -2.10 9.63 -5.73
CA LEU A 238 -0.88 10.40 -6.00
C LEU A 238 0.34 9.87 -5.26
N VAL A 239 0.21 9.39 -4.00
CA VAL A 239 1.31 8.75 -3.25
C VAL A 239 1.94 7.62 -4.06
N ILE A 240 1.08 6.92 -4.77
CA ILE A 240 1.33 5.67 -5.45
C ILE A 240 1.96 5.87 -6.84
N ARG A 241 1.61 6.95 -7.53
CA ARG A 241 2.22 7.34 -8.82
C ARG A 241 3.74 7.57 -8.72
N TRP A 242 4.27 7.83 -7.52
CA TRP A 242 5.71 8.02 -7.31
C TRP A 242 6.50 6.74 -7.07
N MET A 243 5.86 5.65 -6.60
CA MET A 243 6.52 4.33 -6.60
C MET A 243 6.71 3.77 -8.02
N GLU A 244 6.12 4.39 -9.05
CA GLU A 244 6.26 4.00 -10.45
C GLU A 244 7.33 4.75 -11.24
N GLU A 245 7.76 5.94 -10.82
CA GLU A 245 8.75 6.73 -11.59
C GLU A 245 10.20 6.33 -11.29
N GLY A 246 10.42 5.33 -10.44
CA GLY A 246 11.67 4.57 -10.33
C GLY A 246 11.89 3.61 -11.50
N LEU A 247 12.23 4.17 -12.66
CA LEU A 247 13.23 3.64 -13.61
C LEU A 247 13.16 2.13 -13.96
N TYR A 248 12.31 1.77 -14.92
CA TYR A 248 12.52 0.60 -15.77
C TYR A 248 12.20 0.95 -17.24
N GLU A 249 12.92 1.90 -17.80
CA GLU A 249 13.27 1.93 -19.24
C GLU A 249 14.27 3.07 -19.52
N SER A 250 15.35 2.73 -20.26
CA SER A 250 16.35 3.62 -20.92
C SER A 250 17.65 3.97 -20.17
N CYS A 251 18.51 2.98 -19.94
CA CYS A 251 19.80 2.82 -20.63
C CYS A 251 20.43 1.48 -20.24
#